data_AF-A0A6A5CD75-F1
#
_entry.id   AF-A0A6A5CD75-F1
#
_cell.length_a   1.000
_cell.length_b   1.000
_cell.length_c   1.000
_cell.angle_alpha   90.00
_cell.angle_beta   90.00
_cell.angle_gamma   90.00
#
_symmetry.space_group_name_H-M   'P 1'
#
loop_
_entity.id
_entity.type
_entity.pdbx_description
1 polymer ?
#
loop_
_entity_poly.entity_id
_entity_poly.type
_entity_poly.pdbx_seq_one_letter_code
_entity_poly.pdbx_strand_id
1 'polypeptide(L)'
;MQSLIDSAELMLESGGNDGEVFEDLRIWLTNERNSPELLPGGQRLESMIQRARSRIELEEDSLLNSNEYSEEYSLRVTELNRLKYLVTNLMRTRLIKLELLCEYVRRKEVENINNIGNLSMVNDREEDIHAALKIVTPSEWKFLQKFCKLRTTYFENSFVNQLTNPDMASKGQGKDNIVPYIEPDWFKFVFCEVVEDLGTVTLRPFDARPENEDEDELELNLPKGTRFLLQYRMVRELLFEGKVKLV
;
A
#
# COMPACT_ATOMS: atom_id res chain seq x y z
N MET A 1 4.97 -9.75 13.00
CA MET A 1 4.69 -10.68 11.88
C MET A 1 3.40 -11.45 12.13
N GLN A 2 3.21 -12.09 13.29
CA GLN A 2 1.93 -12.73 13.63
C GLN A 2 0.75 -11.75 13.60
N SER A 3 0.87 -10.53 14.16
CA SER A 3 -0.21 -9.51 14.05
C SER A 3 -0.50 -9.07 12.60
N LEU A 4 0.51 -9.02 11.73
CA LEU A 4 0.35 -8.70 10.30
C LEU A 4 -0.32 -9.86 9.53
N ILE A 5 -0.12 -11.09 9.99
CA ILE A 5 -0.73 -12.30 9.45
C ILE A 5 -2.21 -12.36 9.86
N ASP A 6 -2.49 -12.16 11.16
CA ASP A 6 -3.86 -12.11 11.70
C ASP A 6 -4.65 -10.92 11.09
N SER A 7 -3.98 -9.80 10.78
CA SER A 7 -4.54 -8.67 10.02
C SER A 7 -4.88 -9.05 8.57
N ALA A 8 -4.01 -9.83 7.91
CA ALA A 8 -4.24 -10.27 6.54
C ALA A 8 -5.42 -11.25 6.43
N GLU A 9 -5.63 -12.10 7.44
CA GLU A 9 -6.79 -12.99 7.55
C GLU A 9 -8.11 -12.20 7.63
N LEU A 10 -8.20 -11.21 8.51
CA LEU A 10 -9.40 -10.37 8.67
C LEU A 10 -9.70 -9.52 7.42
N MET A 11 -8.65 -9.19 6.65
CA MET A 11 -8.75 -8.43 5.40
C MET A 11 -9.29 -9.24 4.20
N LEU A 12 -9.28 -10.57 4.25
CA LEU A 12 -9.74 -11.45 3.16
C LEU A 12 -11.24 -11.80 3.23
N GLU A 13 -11.89 -11.65 4.40
CA GLU A 13 -13.26 -12.13 4.64
C GLU A 13 -14.39 -11.18 4.18
N SER A 14 -14.09 -9.96 3.73
CA SER A 14 -15.09 -8.91 3.46
C SER A 14 -15.63 -8.82 2.02
N GLY A 15 -15.44 -9.84 1.17
CA GLY A 15 -15.85 -9.76 -0.25
C GLY A 15 -17.24 -10.31 -0.53
N GLY A 16 -18.30 -9.48 -0.53
CA GLY A 16 -19.67 -9.96 -0.72
C GLY A 16 -20.61 -9.20 -1.66
N ASN A 17 -20.40 -7.92 -1.99
CA ASN A 17 -21.44 -7.15 -2.69
C ASN A 17 -20.92 -6.09 -3.69
N ASP A 18 -21.67 -5.86 -4.78
CA ASP A 18 -21.28 -4.92 -5.85
C ASP A 18 -21.24 -3.46 -5.37
N GLY A 19 -22.02 -3.09 -4.36
CA GLY A 19 -21.94 -1.78 -3.70
C GLY A 19 -20.62 -1.57 -2.93
N GLU A 20 -19.97 -2.66 -2.50
CA GLU A 20 -18.76 -2.60 -1.68
C GLU A 20 -17.53 -2.19 -2.50
N VAL A 21 -17.43 -2.61 -3.77
CA VAL A 21 -16.23 -2.35 -4.59
C VAL A 21 -15.92 -0.85 -4.73
N PHE A 22 -16.96 -0.01 -4.87
CA PHE A 22 -16.76 1.45 -4.99
C PHE A 22 -16.24 2.04 -3.67
N GLU A 23 -16.86 1.67 -2.54
CA GLU A 23 -16.48 2.22 -1.24
C GLU A 23 -15.13 1.67 -0.78
N ASP A 24 -14.84 0.39 -1.05
CA ASP A 24 -13.52 -0.22 -0.82
C ASP A 24 -12.42 0.53 -1.58
N LEU A 25 -12.64 0.80 -2.88
CA LEU A 25 -11.70 1.57 -3.70
C LEU A 25 -11.51 2.99 -3.17
N ARG A 26 -12.58 3.61 -2.69
CA ARG A 26 -12.54 4.96 -2.12
C ARG A 26 -11.76 5.00 -0.81
N ILE A 27 -12.02 4.06 0.09
CA ILE A 27 -11.29 3.92 1.35
C ILE A 27 -9.80 3.66 1.05
N TRP A 28 -9.51 2.72 0.15
CA TRP A 28 -8.15 2.40 -0.24
C TRP A 28 -7.44 3.62 -0.84
N LEU A 29 -8.07 4.34 -1.77
CA LEU A 29 -7.50 5.54 -2.37
C LEU A 29 -7.22 6.61 -1.30
N THR A 30 -8.10 6.79 -0.34
CA THR A 30 -7.92 7.78 0.74
C THR A 30 -6.74 7.39 1.63
N ASN A 31 -6.67 6.12 2.03
CA ASN A 31 -5.55 5.58 2.79
C ASN A 31 -4.24 5.72 2.02
N GLU A 32 -4.24 5.35 0.73
CA GLU A 32 -3.05 5.44 -0.12
C GLU A 32 -2.61 6.89 -0.33
N ARG A 33 -3.51 7.86 -0.42
CA ARG A 33 -3.11 9.26 -0.57
C ARG A 33 -2.45 9.84 0.69
N ASN A 34 -2.94 9.41 1.85
CA ASN A 34 -2.53 9.99 3.13
C ASN A 34 -1.37 9.23 3.80
N SER A 35 -1.13 7.97 3.42
CA SER A 35 0.00 7.20 3.96
C SER A 35 1.36 7.63 3.36
N PRO A 36 2.43 7.70 4.17
CA PRO A 36 3.79 8.01 3.71
C PRO A 36 4.47 6.83 3.01
N GLU A 37 4.04 5.60 3.26
CA GLU A 37 4.53 4.39 2.59
C GLU A 37 3.61 3.95 1.44
N LEU A 38 4.08 3.08 0.57
CA LEU A 38 3.21 2.34 -0.35
C LEU A 38 2.46 1.26 0.43
N LEU A 39 1.12 1.31 0.46
CA LEU A 39 0.33 0.31 1.19
C LEU A 39 0.49 -1.07 0.53
N PRO A 40 0.40 -2.17 1.29
CA PRO A 40 0.50 -3.51 0.72
C PRO A 40 -0.68 -3.80 -0.19
N GLY A 41 -0.40 -3.90 -1.50
CA GLY A 41 -1.41 -4.20 -2.51
C GLY A 41 -1.83 -5.66 -2.49
N GLY A 42 -0.87 -6.57 -2.43
CA GLY A 42 -1.09 -8.01 -2.39
C GLY A 42 -2.10 -8.54 -3.41
N GLN A 43 -2.68 -9.68 -3.08
CA GLN A 43 -3.77 -10.27 -3.84
C GLN A 43 -5.10 -9.50 -3.69
N ARG A 44 -5.30 -8.80 -2.57
CA ARG A 44 -6.56 -8.09 -2.27
C ARG A 44 -6.78 -6.90 -3.19
N LEU A 45 -5.77 -6.01 -3.30
CA LEU A 45 -5.84 -4.87 -4.20
C LEU A 45 -6.02 -5.34 -5.64
N GLU A 46 -5.25 -6.36 -6.06
CA GLU A 46 -5.39 -6.95 -7.39
C GLU A 46 -6.81 -7.45 -7.63
N SER A 47 -7.37 -8.26 -6.71
CA SER A 47 -8.75 -8.74 -6.80
C SER A 47 -9.76 -7.59 -6.86
N MET A 48 -9.61 -6.55 -6.04
CA MET A 48 -10.47 -5.36 -6.05
C MET A 48 -10.40 -4.62 -7.39
N ILE A 49 -9.20 -4.44 -7.95
CA ILE A 49 -9.01 -3.82 -9.26
C ILE A 49 -9.64 -4.68 -10.36
N GLN A 50 -9.44 -5.99 -10.33
CA GLN A 50 -10.01 -6.89 -11.34
C GLN A 50 -11.54 -6.88 -11.29
N ARG A 51 -12.14 -6.95 -10.09
CA ARG A 51 -13.60 -6.77 -9.92
C ARG A 51 -14.09 -5.45 -10.50
N ALA A 52 -13.39 -4.35 -10.21
CA ALA A 52 -13.73 -3.03 -10.74
C ALA A 52 -13.61 -2.97 -12.28
N ARG A 53 -12.57 -3.59 -12.85
CA ARG A 53 -12.36 -3.65 -14.31
C ARG A 53 -13.45 -4.47 -15.00
N SER A 54 -13.74 -5.68 -14.52
CA SER A 54 -14.82 -6.50 -15.08
C SER A 54 -16.16 -5.77 -15.03
N ARG A 55 -16.45 -5.03 -13.96
CA ARG A 55 -17.66 -4.21 -13.88
C ARG A 55 -17.68 -3.06 -14.89
N ILE A 56 -16.55 -2.37 -15.06
CA ILE A 56 -16.43 -1.31 -16.07
C ILE A 56 -16.72 -1.88 -17.45
N GLU A 57 -16.10 -3.02 -17.81
CA GLU A 57 -16.27 -3.66 -19.12
C GLU A 57 -17.73 -4.10 -19.36
N LEU A 58 -18.37 -4.74 -18.39
CA LEU A 58 -19.77 -5.16 -18.49
C LEU A 58 -20.74 -3.98 -18.67
N GLU A 59 -20.52 -2.90 -17.91
CA GLU A 59 -21.37 -1.70 -17.99
C GLU A 59 -21.13 -0.95 -19.31
N GLU A 60 -19.90 -0.88 -19.79
CA GLU A 60 -19.57 -0.33 -21.11
C GLU A 60 -20.30 -1.09 -22.22
N ASP A 61 -20.26 -2.42 -22.21
CA ASP A 61 -20.95 -3.26 -23.18
C ASP A 61 -22.48 -3.08 -23.10
N SER A 62 -23.04 -2.97 -21.88
CA SER A 62 -24.47 -2.69 -21.69
C SER A 62 -24.87 -1.34 -22.28
N LEU A 63 -24.07 -0.30 -22.04
CA LEU A 63 -24.32 1.05 -22.55
C LEU A 63 -24.16 1.14 -24.07
N LEU A 64 -23.23 0.39 -24.66
CA LEU A 64 -23.06 0.33 -26.13
C LEU A 64 -24.26 -0.32 -26.82
N ASN A 65 -24.90 -1.30 -26.18
CA ASN A 65 -26.08 -1.97 -26.71
C ASN A 65 -27.40 -1.21 -26.45
N SER A 66 -27.35 -0.13 -25.65
CA SER A 66 -28.51 0.71 -25.39
C SER A 66 -28.68 1.75 -26.51
N ASN A 67 -29.77 1.62 -27.28
CA ASN A 67 -30.05 2.52 -28.40
C ASN A 67 -30.80 3.81 -28.00
N GLU A 68 -31.15 3.99 -26.73
CA GLU A 68 -32.01 5.10 -26.28
C GLU A 68 -31.32 5.95 -25.21
N TYR A 69 -31.11 7.23 -25.52
CA TYR A 69 -30.50 8.19 -24.60
C TYR A 69 -31.55 8.66 -23.59
N SER A 70 -31.64 7.96 -22.47
CA SER A 70 -32.52 8.27 -21.32
C SER A 70 -31.75 9.01 -20.20
N GLU A 71 -32.46 9.64 -19.27
CA GLU A 71 -31.87 10.16 -18.01
C GLU A 71 -31.11 9.07 -17.25
N GLU A 72 -31.64 7.83 -17.28
CA GLU A 72 -31.00 6.66 -16.69
C GLU A 72 -29.67 6.31 -17.39
N TYR A 73 -29.57 6.51 -18.71
CA TYR A 73 -28.33 6.32 -19.46
C TYR A 73 -27.26 7.32 -18.98
N SER A 74 -27.64 8.61 -18.85
CA SER A 74 -26.74 9.65 -18.36
C SER A 74 -26.22 9.37 -16.94
N LEU A 75 -27.10 8.90 -16.06
CA LEU A 75 -26.74 8.51 -14.69
C LEU A 75 -25.73 7.35 -14.69
N ARG A 76 -25.99 6.29 -15.46
CA ARG A 76 -25.09 5.13 -15.57
C ARG A 76 -23.72 5.49 -16.12
N VAL A 77 -23.67 6.32 -17.17
CA VAL A 77 -22.40 6.86 -17.72
C VAL A 77 -21.64 7.66 -16.66
N THR A 78 -22.33 8.45 -15.85
CA THR A 78 -21.70 9.25 -14.78
C THR A 78 -21.10 8.35 -13.69
N GLU A 79 -21.84 7.34 -13.23
CA GLU A 79 -21.35 6.37 -12.25
C GLU A 79 -20.16 5.56 -12.78
N LEU A 80 -20.22 5.11 -14.03
CA LEU A 80 -19.12 4.44 -14.71
C LEU A 80 -17.85 5.30 -14.74
N ASN A 81 -18.00 6.58 -15.08
CA ASN A 81 -16.87 7.53 -15.09
C ASN A 81 -16.29 7.76 -13.69
N ARG A 82 -17.11 7.78 -12.63
CA ARG A 82 -16.63 7.86 -11.24
C ARG A 82 -15.80 6.63 -10.87
N LEU A 83 -16.24 5.42 -11.24
CA LEU A 83 -15.49 4.19 -10.99
C LEU A 83 -14.15 4.17 -11.74
N LYS A 84 -14.16 4.51 -13.04
CA LYS A 84 -12.93 4.65 -13.86
C LYS A 84 -11.96 5.66 -13.24
N TYR A 85 -12.48 6.79 -12.76
CA TYR A 85 -11.67 7.81 -12.10
C TYR A 85 -10.99 7.25 -10.84
N LEU A 86 -11.73 6.55 -9.97
CA LEU A 86 -11.17 5.97 -8.75
C LEU A 86 -10.03 4.98 -9.05
N VAL A 87 -10.26 4.02 -9.94
CA VAL A 87 -9.23 3.04 -10.34
C VAL A 87 -8.01 3.73 -10.90
N THR A 88 -8.21 4.68 -11.81
CA THR A 88 -7.12 5.43 -12.44
C THR A 88 -6.32 6.25 -11.42
N ASN A 89 -7.02 6.95 -10.51
CA ASN A 89 -6.38 7.80 -9.51
C ASN A 89 -5.61 6.97 -8.47
N LEU A 90 -6.15 5.81 -8.08
CA LEU A 90 -5.48 4.86 -7.20
C LEU A 90 -4.18 4.37 -7.83
N MET A 91 -4.23 3.91 -9.07
CA MET A 91 -3.04 3.45 -9.80
C MET A 91 -2.00 4.55 -9.97
N ARG A 92 -2.41 5.76 -10.34
CA ARG A 92 -1.50 6.90 -10.46
C ARG A 92 -0.82 7.25 -9.14
N THR A 93 -1.58 7.29 -8.05
CA THR A 93 -1.05 7.56 -6.70
C THR A 93 0.01 6.54 -6.33
N ARG A 94 -0.26 5.25 -6.58
CA ARG A 94 0.69 4.17 -6.31
C ARG A 94 1.92 4.22 -7.20
N LEU A 95 1.79 4.53 -8.50
CA LEU A 95 2.93 4.70 -9.39
C LEU A 95 3.87 5.82 -8.95
N ILE A 96 3.33 6.98 -8.52
CA ILE A 96 4.14 8.08 -8.00
C ILE A 96 4.94 7.65 -6.77
N LYS A 97 4.29 6.95 -5.83
CA LYS A 97 4.97 6.40 -4.66
C LYS A 97 6.02 5.35 -5.03
N LEU A 98 5.74 4.50 -6.00
CA LEU A 98 6.69 3.51 -6.51
C LEU A 98 7.91 4.19 -7.13
N GLU A 99 7.75 5.26 -7.90
CA GLU A 99 8.89 6.00 -8.47
C GLU A 99 9.76 6.63 -7.38
N LEU A 100 9.15 7.19 -6.34
CA LEU A 100 9.86 7.80 -5.21
C LEU A 100 10.57 6.75 -4.35
N LEU A 101 9.87 5.69 -3.98
CA LEU A 101 10.31 4.67 -3.01
C LEU A 101 10.86 3.41 -3.68
N CYS A 102 11.10 3.41 -4.98
CA CYS A 102 11.43 2.22 -5.76
C CYS A 102 12.56 1.35 -5.19
N GLU A 103 13.68 1.92 -4.73
CA GLU A 103 14.75 1.10 -4.13
C GLU A 103 14.35 0.53 -2.77
N TYR A 104 13.60 1.29 -1.96
CA TYR A 104 13.07 0.81 -0.69
C TYR A 104 12.11 -0.36 -0.91
N VAL A 105 11.09 -0.16 -1.76
CA VAL A 105 10.08 -1.17 -2.10
C VAL A 105 10.73 -2.38 -2.73
N ARG A 106 11.68 -2.21 -3.67
CA ARG A 106 12.39 -3.33 -4.30
C ARG A 106 13.16 -4.17 -3.28
N ARG A 107 13.87 -3.54 -2.34
CA ARG A 107 14.62 -4.26 -1.30
C ARG A 107 13.67 -5.01 -0.36
N LYS A 108 12.60 -4.35 0.09
CA LYS A 108 11.59 -4.96 0.98
C LYS A 108 10.88 -6.13 0.30
N GLU A 109 10.52 -6.00 -0.97
CA GLU A 109 9.89 -7.08 -1.73
C GLU A 109 10.85 -8.29 -1.89
N VAL A 110 12.13 -8.05 -2.17
CA VAL A 110 13.15 -9.12 -2.24
C VAL A 110 13.40 -9.77 -0.88
N GLU A 111 13.45 -8.98 0.20
CA GLU A 111 13.55 -9.47 1.58
C GLU A 111 12.37 -10.39 1.91
N ASN A 112 11.14 -9.95 1.58
CA ASN A 112 9.93 -10.75 1.75
C ASN A 112 10.00 -12.07 0.95
N ILE A 113 10.43 -12.02 -0.33
CA ILE A 113 10.58 -13.21 -1.18
C ILE A 113 11.63 -14.19 -0.60
N ASN A 114 12.77 -13.68 -0.12
CA ASN A 114 13.82 -14.53 0.44
C ASN A 114 13.39 -15.17 1.76
N ASN A 115 12.64 -14.43 2.59
CA ASN A 115 12.05 -14.96 3.81
C ASN A 115 11.03 -16.08 3.49
N ILE A 116 10.27 -15.97 2.39
CA ILE A 116 9.37 -17.03 1.90
C ILE A 116 10.16 -18.28 1.46
N GLY A 117 11.28 -18.10 0.74
CA GLY A 117 12.13 -19.22 0.33
C GLY A 117 12.60 -20.08 1.50
N ASN A 118 12.91 -19.44 2.64
CA ASN A 118 13.31 -20.13 3.87
C ASN A 118 12.15 -20.79 4.63
N LEU A 119 10.89 -20.41 4.34
CA LEU A 119 9.68 -20.94 4.98
C LEU A 119 9.00 -22.08 4.20
N SER A 120 9.49 -22.42 3.00
CA SER A 120 8.95 -23.43 2.07
C SER A 120 8.97 -24.89 2.55
N MET A 121 8.88 -25.13 3.86
CA MET A 121 8.72 -26.44 4.48
C MET A 121 7.33 -26.64 5.15
N VAL A 122 6.34 -25.73 5.02
CA VAL A 122 5.03 -25.90 5.70
C VAL A 122 3.82 -25.35 4.90
N ASN A 123 2.78 -26.19 4.76
CA ASN A 123 1.34 -26.03 4.46
C ASN A 123 0.75 -24.96 3.50
N ASP A 124 -0.21 -25.40 2.68
CA ASP A 124 -1.04 -24.64 1.69
C ASP A 124 -1.73 -23.34 2.19
N ARG A 125 -1.91 -23.16 3.51
CA ARG A 125 -2.60 -21.96 4.06
C ARG A 125 -1.69 -20.74 4.20
N GLU A 126 -0.39 -20.94 4.32
CA GLU A 126 0.57 -19.84 4.41
C GLU A 126 0.80 -19.20 3.03
N GLU A 127 0.62 -19.93 1.93
CA GLU A 127 0.76 -19.41 0.57
C GLU A 127 -0.19 -18.24 0.27
N ASP A 128 -1.44 -18.30 0.74
CA ASP A 128 -2.43 -17.23 0.57
C ASP A 128 -2.07 -15.98 1.38
N ILE A 129 -1.56 -16.18 2.61
CA ILE A 129 -1.06 -15.11 3.49
C ILE A 129 0.21 -14.48 2.89
N HIS A 130 1.10 -15.29 2.33
CA HIS A 130 2.31 -14.84 1.63
C HIS A 130 1.98 -14.06 0.36
N ALA A 131 0.92 -14.42 -0.36
CA ALA A 131 0.42 -13.64 -1.49
C ALA A 131 -0.22 -12.32 -1.05
N ALA A 132 -0.85 -12.28 0.13
CA ALA A 132 -1.44 -11.07 0.71
C ALA A 132 -0.38 -10.07 1.22
N LEU A 133 0.78 -10.54 1.68
CA LEU A 133 1.88 -9.70 2.19
C LEU A 133 2.73 -9.02 1.11
N LYS A 134 2.50 -9.32 -0.19
CA LYS A 134 3.21 -8.64 -1.28
C LYS A 134 2.88 -7.15 -1.28
N ILE A 135 3.91 -6.31 -1.33
CA ILE A 135 3.71 -4.87 -1.26
C ILE A 135 3.10 -4.37 -2.59
N VAL A 136 3.50 -5.01 -3.68
CA VAL A 136 3.18 -4.61 -5.05
C VAL A 136 2.37 -5.67 -5.78
N THR A 137 1.53 -5.21 -6.72
CA THR A 137 0.84 -6.11 -7.65
C THR A 137 1.81 -6.68 -8.69
N PRO A 138 1.47 -7.78 -9.41
CA PRO A 138 2.34 -8.34 -10.44
C PRO A 138 2.69 -7.34 -11.56
N SER A 139 1.75 -6.46 -11.90
CA SER A 139 1.95 -5.41 -12.91
C SER A 139 2.87 -4.30 -12.40
N GLU A 140 2.70 -3.89 -11.14
CA GLU A 140 3.58 -2.93 -10.45
C GLU A 140 5.01 -3.47 -10.31
N TRP A 141 5.17 -4.75 -10.00
CA TRP A 141 6.49 -5.37 -9.92
C TRP A 141 7.22 -5.34 -11.26
N LYS A 142 6.53 -5.66 -12.37
CA LYS A 142 7.11 -5.54 -13.73
C LYS A 142 7.52 -4.10 -14.05
N PHE A 143 6.70 -3.11 -13.66
CA PHE A 143 7.03 -1.70 -13.81
C PHE A 143 8.28 -1.34 -12.99
N LEU A 144 8.30 -1.71 -11.71
CA LEU A 144 9.39 -1.40 -10.78
C LEU A 144 10.73 -1.97 -11.27
N GLN A 145 10.75 -3.22 -11.74
CA GLN A 145 11.94 -3.85 -12.31
C GLN A 145 12.47 -3.07 -13.53
N LYS A 146 11.58 -2.67 -14.45
CA LYS A 146 11.94 -1.89 -15.63
C LYS A 146 12.45 -0.50 -15.24
N PHE A 147 11.78 0.16 -14.31
CA PHE A 147 12.12 1.50 -13.85
C PHE A 147 13.47 1.54 -13.14
N CYS A 148 13.71 0.64 -12.19
CA CYS A 148 15.00 0.51 -11.50
C CYS A 148 16.14 0.23 -12.49
N LYS A 149 15.93 -0.67 -13.46
CA LYS A 149 16.93 -0.96 -14.50
C LYS A 149 17.22 0.25 -15.37
N LEU A 150 16.19 0.91 -15.89
CA LEU A 150 16.32 2.12 -16.72
C LEU A 150 17.10 3.21 -15.98
N ARG A 151 16.73 3.48 -14.74
CA ARG A 151 17.38 4.49 -13.92
C ARG A 151 18.84 4.15 -13.64
N THR A 152 19.13 2.89 -13.33
CA THR A 152 20.50 2.41 -13.11
C THR A 152 21.34 2.61 -14.37
N THR A 153 20.85 2.17 -15.53
CA THR A 153 21.54 2.35 -16.81
C THR A 153 21.73 3.83 -17.18
N TYR A 154 20.74 4.68 -16.91
CA TYR A 154 20.85 6.11 -17.13
C TYR A 154 21.96 6.74 -16.28
N PHE A 155 21.99 6.44 -14.97
CA PHE A 155 23.03 6.95 -14.07
C PHE A 155 24.41 6.40 -14.40
N GLU A 156 24.52 5.11 -14.71
CA GLU A 156 25.73 4.44 -15.21
C GLU A 156 26.32 5.21 -16.40
N ASN A 157 25.50 5.44 -17.43
CA ASN A 157 25.94 6.10 -18.65
C ASN A 157 26.19 7.61 -18.48
N SER A 158 25.41 8.28 -17.63
CA SER A 158 25.45 9.74 -17.50
C SER A 158 26.63 10.24 -16.68
N PHE A 159 26.93 9.60 -15.54
CA PHE A 159 27.96 10.12 -14.64
C PHE A 159 28.68 9.05 -13.83
N VAL A 160 28.06 7.92 -13.48
CA VAL A 160 28.71 6.93 -12.60
C VAL A 160 29.95 6.32 -13.26
N ASN A 161 29.92 6.04 -14.56
CA ASN A 161 31.11 5.57 -15.30
C ASN A 161 32.22 6.63 -15.45
N GLN A 162 31.91 7.91 -15.18
CA GLN A 162 32.87 9.02 -15.25
C GLN A 162 33.48 9.33 -13.86
N LEU A 163 32.96 8.74 -12.79
CA LEU A 163 33.48 8.92 -11.44
C LEU A 163 34.84 8.22 -11.32
N THR A 164 35.87 9.00 -10.99
CA THR A 164 37.27 8.55 -10.93
C THR A 164 37.57 7.66 -9.72
N ASN A 165 36.69 7.66 -8.71
CA ASN A 165 36.83 6.84 -7.52
C ASN A 165 35.83 5.68 -7.55
N PRO A 166 36.28 4.41 -7.67
CA PRO A 166 35.41 3.25 -7.60
C PRO A 166 34.72 3.11 -6.24
N ASP A 167 35.14 3.79 -5.17
CA ASP A 167 34.41 3.80 -3.89
C ASP A 167 33.22 4.77 -3.87
N MET A 168 33.24 5.79 -4.74
CA MET A 168 32.09 6.68 -4.97
C MET A 168 31.18 6.17 -6.10
N ALA A 169 31.74 5.44 -7.06
CA ALA A 169 31.01 4.78 -8.14
C ALA A 169 30.45 3.41 -7.71
N SER A 170 31.13 2.73 -6.78
CA SER A 170 30.61 1.52 -6.15
C SER A 170 29.49 1.90 -5.21
N LYS A 171 28.44 1.13 -5.37
CA LYS A 171 27.27 1.04 -4.53
C LYS A 171 27.71 0.90 -3.06
N GLY A 172 27.84 2.03 -2.35
CA GLY A 172 28.14 2.18 -0.93
C GLY A 172 29.23 1.27 -0.38
N GLN A 173 30.49 1.69 -0.29
CA GLN A 173 31.52 0.98 0.51
C GLN A 173 31.77 1.72 1.83
N GLY A 174 30.72 1.85 2.64
CA GLY A 174 30.82 2.07 4.09
C GLY A 174 30.39 0.78 4.80
N LYS A 175 30.65 0.62 6.10
CA LYS A 175 30.34 -0.60 6.89
C LYS A 175 28.91 -1.16 6.71
N ASP A 176 27.98 -0.37 6.18
CA ASP A 176 26.59 -0.75 5.95
C ASP A 176 26.19 -1.01 4.49
N ASN A 177 27.08 -0.83 3.49
CA ASN A 177 26.79 -1.15 2.08
C ASN A 177 25.48 -0.54 1.46
N ILE A 178 24.93 0.53 2.04
CA ILE A 178 23.65 1.11 1.60
C ILE A 178 23.90 2.24 0.60
N VAL A 179 23.54 2.00 -0.68
CA VAL A 179 23.25 3.09 -1.63
C VAL A 179 22.11 3.92 -1.02
N PRO A 180 22.28 5.23 -0.78
CA PRO A 180 21.23 6.03 -0.17
C PRO A 180 19.96 5.94 -1.02
N TYR A 181 18.85 5.63 -0.35
CA TYR A 181 17.54 5.54 -0.97
C TYR A 181 16.52 6.25 -0.09
N ILE A 182 15.38 6.62 -0.67
CA ILE A 182 14.31 7.32 0.04
C ILE A 182 13.48 6.28 0.79
N GLU A 183 13.35 6.47 2.10
CA GLU A 183 12.47 5.70 2.97
C GLU A 183 11.14 6.42 3.19
N PRO A 184 10.05 5.68 3.47
CA PRO A 184 8.81 6.29 3.95
C PRO A 184 9.07 7.08 5.25
N ASP A 185 8.45 8.26 5.35
CA ASP A 185 8.46 9.02 6.60
C ASP A 185 7.47 8.42 7.61
N TRP A 186 7.96 7.54 8.48
CA TRP A 186 7.17 6.90 9.52
C TRP A 186 6.65 7.87 10.59
N PHE A 187 7.25 9.06 10.71
CA PHE A 187 6.94 10.06 11.73
C PHE A 187 5.94 11.11 11.24
N LYS A 188 5.56 11.05 9.96
CA LYS A 188 4.54 11.92 9.39
C LYS A 188 3.24 11.82 10.19
N PHE A 189 2.75 12.97 10.65
CA PHE A 189 1.43 13.05 11.27
C PHE A 189 0.33 12.87 10.22
N VAL A 190 -0.62 11.99 10.52
CA VAL A 190 -1.77 11.69 9.66
C VAL A 190 -3.06 11.84 10.46
N PHE A 191 -4.12 12.27 9.79
CA PHE A 191 -5.47 12.22 10.35
C PHE A 191 -6.02 10.82 10.16
N CYS A 192 -6.50 10.20 11.23
CA CYS A 192 -7.19 8.91 11.17
C CYS A 192 -8.57 9.02 11.84
N GLU A 193 -9.52 8.27 11.31
CA GLU A 193 -10.87 8.09 11.87
C GLU A 193 -11.03 6.64 12.32
N VAL A 194 -11.51 6.47 13.54
CA VAL A 194 -11.73 5.16 14.15
C VAL A 194 -13.00 4.52 13.57
N VAL A 195 -12.86 3.34 12.97
CA VAL A 195 -13.96 2.61 12.33
C VAL A 195 -14.72 1.76 13.34
N GLU A 196 -14.00 1.15 14.29
CA GLU A 196 -14.54 0.27 15.33
C GLU A 196 -14.09 0.74 16.71
N ASP A 197 -14.92 0.53 17.74
CA ASP A 197 -14.57 0.95 19.10
C ASP A 197 -13.46 0.05 19.65
N LEU A 198 -12.26 0.63 19.82
CA LEU A 198 -11.07 -0.11 20.28
C LEU A 198 -10.84 0.04 21.78
N GLY A 199 -11.66 0.85 22.47
CA GLY A 199 -11.44 1.17 23.88
C GLY A 199 -10.08 1.83 24.10
N THR A 200 -9.40 1.48 25.19
CA THR A 200 -8.08 2.03 25.54
C THR A 200 -6.99 1.22 24.85
N VAL A 201 -6.30 1.86 23.90
CA VAL A 201 -5.17 1.26 23.19
C VAL A 201 -3.89 1.92 23.66
N THR A 202 -2.90 1.11 24.00
CA THR A 202 -1.56 1.55 24.33
C THR A 202 -0.76 1.73 23.04
N LEU A 203 -0.53 2.99 22.66
CA LEU A 203 0.28 3.34 21.50
C LEU A 203 1.67 3.74 21.97
N ARG A 204 2.70 3.34 21.22
CA ARG A 204 4.10 3.69 21.53
C ARG A 204 4.56 4.84 20.63
N PRO A 205 4.67 6.10 21.12
CA PRO A 205 5.35 7.19 20.45
C PRO A 205 6.84 6.87 20.31
N PHE A 206 7.49 7.49 19.33
CA PHE A 206 8.88 7.17 18.99
C PHE A 206 9.93 7.85 19.88
N ASP A 207 9.60 8.92 20.59
CA ASP A 207 10.57 9.66 21.42
C ASP A 207 11.02 8.90 22.69
N ALA A 208 10.48 7.68 22.89
CA ALA A 208 10.93 6.75 23.91
C ALA A 208 12.41 6.43 23.72
N ARG A 209 13.26 7.01 24.56
CA ARG A 209 14.67 6.64 24.63
C ARG A 209 14.72 5.15 24.98
N PRO A 210 15.61 4.36 24.36
CA PRO A 210 15.72 2.92 24.63
C PRO A 210 16.08 2.60 26.10
N GLU A 211 16.42 3.60 26.90
CA GLU A 211 16.71 3.47 28.33
C GLU A 211 15.44 3.55 29.22
N ASN A 212 14.32 4.06 28.69
CA ASN A 212 13.05 4.25 29.43
C ASN A 212 11.89 3.60 28.67
N GLU A 213 11.89 2.27 28.56
CA GLU A 213 10.90 1.49 27.80
C GLU A 213 9.46 1.57 28.38
N ASP A 214 9.31 1.97 29.65
CA ASP A 214 8.02 2.00 30.37
C ASP A 214 7.39 3.41 30.51
N GLU A 215 8.10 4.51 30.20
CA GLU A 215 7.65 5.88 30.54
C GLU A 215 6.86 6.60 29.43
N ASP A 216 6.88 6.10 28.20
CA ASP A 216 6.32 6.80 27.04
C ASP A 216 5.15 6.06 26.39
N GLU A 217 4.52 5.10 27.07
CA GLU A 217 3.30 4.47 26.56
C GLU A 217 2.11 5.45 26.59
N LEU A 218 1.57 5.78 25.41
CA LEU A 218 0.39 6.63 25.28
C LEU A 218 -0.85 5.76 25.31
N GLU A 219 -1.49 5.65 26.47
CA GLU A 219 -2.84 5.10 26.57
C GLU A 219 -3.85 6.10 26.01
N LEU A 220 -4.47 5.74 24.89
CA LEU A 220 -5.45 6.58 24.24
C LEU A 220 -6.76 5.80 24.05
N ASN A 221 -7.87 6.40 24.48
CA ASN A 221 -9.18 5.85 24.23
C ASN A 221 -9.61 6.20 22.80
N LEU A 222 -9.90 5.17 22.00
CA LEU A 222 -10.26 5.24 20.59
C LEU A 222 -11.73 4.84 20.39
N PRO A 223 -12.69 5.71 20.72
CA PRO A 223 -14.11 5.45 20.48
C PRO A 223 -14.45 5.57 18.99
N LYS A 224 -15.42 4.77 18.56
CA LYS A 224 -15.89 4.74 17.16
C LYS A 224 -16.29 6.13 16.64
N GLY A 225 -15.84 6.45 15.42
CA GLY A 225 -16.18 7.68 14.71
C GLY A 225 -15.41 8.93 15.13
N THR A 226 -14.49 8.81 16.10
CA THR A 226 -13.62 9.92 16.48
C THR A 226 -12.40 10.03 15.56
N ARG A 227 -11.90 11.25 15.42
CA ARG A 227 -10.74 11.58 14.57
C ARG A 227 -9.57 11.99 15.43
N PHE A 228 -8.40 11.47 15.12
CA PHE A 228 -7.16 11.77 15.80
C PHE A 228 -6.08 12.22 14.82
N LEU A 229 -5.16 13.03 15.32
CA LEU A 229 -3.91 13.38 14.63
C LEU A 229 -2.78 12.64 15.34
N LEU A 230 -2.25 11.60 14.69
CA LEU A 230 -1.24 10.71 15.27
C LEU A 230 -0.10 10.51 14.26
N GLN A 231 1.07 10.10 14.75
CA GLN A 231 2.16 9.70 13.87
C GLN A 231 1.78 8.42 13.12
N TYR A 232 2.08 8.35 11.83
CA TYR A 232 1.73 7.21 10.97
C TYR A 232 2.20 5.88 11.56
N ARG A 233 3.42 5.83 12.11
CA ARG A 233 3.97 4.63 12.75
C ARG A 233 3.05 4.04 13.82
N MET A 234 2.38 4.87 14.63
CA MET A 234 1.52 4.42 15.73
C MET A 234 0.21 3.80 15.23
N VAL A 235 -0.30 4.28 14.10
CA VAL A 235 -1.60 3.86 13.55
C VAL A 235 -1.48 2.86 12.40
N ARG A 236 -0.26 2.56 11.95
CA ARG A 236 0.02 1.69 10.80
C ARG A 236 -0.56 0.29 10.96
N GLU A 237 -0.38 -0.32 12.13
CA GLU A 237 -0.90 -1.67 12.40
C GLU A 237 -2.44 -1.65 12.42
N LEU A 238 -3.04 -0.68 13.12
CA LEU A 238 -4.48 -0.48 13.15
C LEU A 238 -5.07 -0.21 11.75
N LEU A 239 -4.32 0.46 10.87
CA LEU A 239 -4.71 0.73 9.49
C LEU A 239 -4.74 -0.57 8.66
N PHE A 240 -3.78 -1.46 8.88
CA PHE A 240 -3.76 -2.77 8.24
C PHE A 240 -4.79 -3.75 8.81
N GLU A 241 -5.19 -3.57 10.06
CA GLU A 241 -6.31 -4.31 10.65
C GLU A 241 -7.67 -3.78 10.17
N GLY A 242 -7.71 -2.64 9.46
CA GLY A 242 -8.96 -2.00 9.02
C GLY A 242 -9.74 -1.29 10.14
N LYS A 243 -9.18 -1.23 11.35
CA LYS A 243 -9.79 -0.60 12.53
C LYS A 243 -9.78 0.92 12.46
N VAL A 244 -8.85 1.48 11.71
CA VAL A 244 -8.79 2.92 11.41
C VAL A 244 -8.70 3.14 9.91
N LYS A 245 -9.22 4.26 9.44
CA LYS A 245 -9.02 4.77 8.07
C LYS A 245 -8.38 6.13 8.12
N LEU A 246 -7.55 6.47 7.14
CA LEU A 246 -7.01 7.81 7.02
C LEU A 246 -8.05 8.75 6.39
N VAL A 247 -7.97 10.04 6.72
CA VAL A 247 -8.88 11.09 6.23
C VAL A 247 -8.10 12.22 5.58
#